data_AF-A0A847CER3-F1
#
_entry.id   AF-A0A847CER3-F1
#
_cell.length_a   1.000
_cell.length_b   1.000
_cell.length_c   1.000
_cell.angle_alpha   90.00
_cell.angle_beta   90.00
_cell.angle_gamma   90.00
#
_symmetry.space_group_name_H-M   'P 1'
#
loop_
_entity.id
_entity.type
_entity.pdbx_description
1 polymer ?
#
loop_
_entity_poly.entity_id
_entity_poly.type
_entity_poly.pdbx_seq_one_letter_code
_entity_poly.pdbx_strand_id
1 'polypeptide(L)'
;MKKLFFFLSVFLLSSLLFSLEVDRNELQSTENQTIEFINYSGPHKVIESIDAIKGIGTSLGNAVSPSPTEPITTQTNAKYYVVHAIDNSTNSKLDADIMFINSDATVDHIVNLRRIISAYLTSAYGYSQSDADTLAVFITVYNAVNRGKISSYQDKYKDAVINNLTSDNCGLSINYSDWPGKSQIVIPLYDVSKGGLSTVDTSVISDSKVVESMQTDDGKNIDSRKEMVDIKEREATEASQNAQDSQKKAVEEQP
;
A
#
# COMPACT_ATOMS: atom_id res chain seq x y z
N MET A 1 49.97 -67.34 -11.28
CA MET A 1 50.99 -66.68 -12.14
C MET A 1 50.29 -65.83 -13.19
N LYS A 2 50.87 -64.64 -13.49
CA LYS A 2 50.37 -63.51 -14.34
C LYS A 2 49.41 -62.58 -13.57
N LYS A 3 49.89 -61.48 -12.97
CA LYS A 3 50.21 -60.15 -13.57
C LYS A 3 49.03 -59.70 -14.46
N LEU A 4 48.38 -58.56 -14.27
CA LEU A 4 48.97 -57.23 -14.36
C LEU A 4 47.88 -56.12 -14.24
N PHE A 5 48.34 -54.94 -13.80
CA PHE A 5 47.78 -53.58 -13.95
C PHE A 5 46.56 -53.09 -13.14
N PHE A 6 46.93 -52.39 -12.07
CA PHE A 6 46.31 -51.22 -11.45
C PHE A 6 45.97 -50.15 -12.51
N PHE A 7 44.71 -49.73 -12.59
CA PHE A 7 44.34 -48.42 -13.15
C PHE A 7 43.41 -47.72 -12.15
N LEU A 8 44.01 -46.74 -11.47
CA LEU A 8 43.35 -45.81 -10.57
C LEU A 8 42.62 -44.78 -11.44
N SER A 9 41.29 -44.86 -11.53
CA SER A 9 40.48 -43.79 -12.09
C SER A 9 39.83 -43.03 -10.94
N VAL A 10 40.45 -41.91 -10.57
CA VAL A 10 39.90 -40.96 -9.60
C VAL A 10 38.77 -40.22 -10.30
N PHE A 11 37.52 -40.61 -10.04
CA PHE A 11 36.34 -39.84 -10.42
C PHE A 11 36.17 -38.69 -9.43
N LEU A 12 36.81 -37.57 -9.71
CA LEU A 12 36.61 -36.30 -9.05
C LEU A 12 35.35 -35.65 -9.66
N LEU A 13 34.17 -36.02 -9.14
CA LEU A 13 32.93 -35.35 -9.50
C LEU A 13 32.81 -34.10 -8.63
N SER A 14 33.36 -33.00 -9.14
CA SER A 14 33.20 -31.66 -8.62
C SER A 14 31.71 -31.33 -8.46
N SER A 15 31.30 -31.11 -7.22
CA SER A 15 30.02 -30.51 -6.86
C SER A 15 29.84 -29.21 -7.62
N LEU A 16 28.93 -29.21 -8.60
CA LEU A 16 28.36 -27.98 -9.15
C LEU A 16 27.48 -27.38 -8.06
N LEU A 17 28.11 -26.62 -7.17
CA LEU A 17 27.40 -25.63 -6.36
C LEU A 17 26.91 -24.58 -7.36
N PHE A 18 25.67 -24.75 -7.82
CA PHE A 18 24.91 -23.65 -8.36
C PHE A 18 24.74 -22.65 -7.22
N SER A 19 25.67 -21.71 -7.14
CA SER A 19 25.44 -20.44 -6.47
C SER A 19 24.19 -19.87 -7.13
N LEU A 20 23.05 -19.89 -6.43
CA LEU A 20 21.97 -18.98 -6.74
C LEU A 20 22.62 -17.59 -6.67
N GLU A 21 22.85 -17.01 -7.83
CA GLU A 21 23.10 -15.59 -7.99
C GLU A 21 21.75 -14.93 -7.68
N VAL A 22 21.39 -14.93 -6.39
CA VAL A 22 20.32 -14.07 -5.88
C VAL A 22 20.76 -12.69 -6.29
N ASP A 23 19.94 -12.02 -7.08
CA ASP A 23 20.18 -10.68 -7.59
C ASP A 23 20.45 -9.74 -6.41
N ARG A 24 21.73 -9.59 -6.06
CA ARG A 24 22.16 -8.81 -4.89
C ARG A 24 21.94 -7.31 -5.11
N ASN A 25 21.47 -6.91 -6.29
CA ASN A 25 21.07 -5.54 -6.57
C ASN A 25 19.73 -5.16 -5.92
N GLU A 26 18.94 -6.12 -5.41
CA GLU A 26 17.72 -5.79 -4.64
C GLU A 26 17.96 -5.60 -3.14
N LEU A 27 19.16 -5.90 -2.61
CA LEU A 27 19.40 -5.98 -1.17
C LEU A 27 20.50 -5.04 -0.63
N GLN A 28 20.88 -3.98 -1.34
CA GLN A 28 21.80 -2.97 -0.80
C GLN A 28 21.32 -1.54 -1.05
N SER A 29 21.17 -0.78 0.05
CA SER A 29 21.01 0.69 0.13
C SER A 29 19.60 1.27 -0.16
N THR A 30 18.69 1.12 0.82
CA THR A 30 17.30 1.63 0.78
C THR A 30 17.11 3.05 1.33
N GLU A 31 18.10 3.93 1.23
CA GLU A 31 17.96 5.32 1.71
C GLU A 31 17.68 6.34 0.61
N ASN A 32 17.87 6.04 -0.69
CA ASN A 32 17.67 6.99 -1.78
C ASN A 32 17.27 6.32 -3.12
N GLN A 33 16.35 5.36 -3.09
CA GLN A 33 15.87 4.73 -4.32
C GLN A 33 14.68 5.51 -4.89
N THR A 34 14.79 5.92 -6.15
CA THR A 34 13.65 6.34 -6.97
C THR A 34 12.63 5.21 -7.03
N ILE A 35 11.36 5.51 -6.76
CA ILE A 35 10.27 4.55 -6.97
C ILE A 35 9.76 4.72 -8.40
N GLU A 36 10.18 3.80 -9.28
CA GLU A 36 9.64 3.67 -10.63
C GLU A 36 8.94 2.31 -10.75
N PHE A 37 7.63 2.31 -11.01
CA PHE A 37 6.85 1.07 -11.12
C PHE A 37 7.02 0.42 -12.50
N ILE A 38 7.48 -0.83 -12.51
CA ILE A 38 7.59 -1.66 -13.70
C ILE A 38 6.24 -2.31 -13.96
N ASN A 39 5.65 -2.01 -15.13
CA ASN A 39 4.36 -2.52 -15.58
C ASN A 39 4.53 -3.58 -16.66
N TYR A 40 3.52 -4.45 -16.86
CA TYR A 40 3.51 -5.38 -17.98
C TYR A 40 3.42 -4.61 -19.31
N SER A 41 4.31 -4.92 -20.24
CA SER A 41 4.38 -4.31 -21.57
C SER A 41 4.07 -5.28 -22.72
N GLY A 42 3.76 -6.54 -22.40
CA GLY A 42 3.46 -7.56 -23.40
C GLY A 42 2.03 -7.51 -23.94
N PRO A 43 1.69 -8.40 -24.89
CA PRO A 43 0.33 -8.50 -25.41
C PRO A 43 -0.63 -8.95 -24.30
N HIS A 44 -1.77 -8.28 -24.21
CA HIS A 44 -2.81 -8.62 -23.24
C HIS A 44 -3.85 -9.53 -23.90
N LYS A 45 -4.18 -10.64 -23.23
CA LYS A 45 -5.26 -11.54 -23.68
C LYS A 45 -6.64 -11.01 -23.29
N VAL A 46 -6.71 -10.29 -22.18
CA VAL A 46 -7.91 -9.65 -21.63
C VAL A 46 -7.53 -8.24 -21.24
N ILE A 47 -8.35 -7.27 -21.62
CA ILE A 47 -8.23 -5.87 -21.21
C ILE A 47 -9.53 -5.52 -20.50
N GLU A 48 -9.43 -5.26 -19.20
CA GLU A 48 -10.57 -4.81 -18.40
C GLU A 48 -10.90 -3.35 -18.71
N SER A 49 -12.19 -2.99 -18.69
CA SER A 49 -12.58 -1.58 -18.81
C SER A 49 -12.20 -0.79 -17.56
N ILE A 50 -12.07 0.52 -17.70
CA ILE A 50 -11.82 1.41 -16.55
C ILE A 50 -12.92 1.26 -15.49
N ASP A 51 -14.18 1.12 -15.92
CA ASP A 51 -15.32 0.94 -15.02
C ASP A 51 -15.27 -0.39 -14.28
N ALA A 52 -14.86 -1.48 -14.96
CA ALA A 52 -14.68 -2.78 -14.32
C ALA A 52 -13.57 -2.72 -13.25
N ILE A 53 -12.46 -2.04 -13.55
CA ILE A 53 -11.34 -1.85 -12.61
C ILE A 53 -11.80 -1.02 -11.40
N LYS A 54 -12.47 0.12 -11.63
CA LYS A 54 -13.02 0.94 -10.54
C LYS A 54 -14.08 0.18 -9.74
N GLY A 55 -14.88 -0.66 -10.39
CA GLY A 55 -15.90 -1.50 -9.77
C GLY A 55 -15.34 -2.43 -8.68
N ILE A 56 -14.09 -2.90 -8.83
CA ILE A 56 -13.39 -3.66 -7.78
C ILE A 56 -13.26 -2.80 -6.51
N GLY A 57 -12.68 -1.61 -6.65
CA GLY A 57 -12.48 -0.68 -5.54
C GLY A 57 -13.80 -0.26 -4.88
N THR A 58 -14.79 0.10 -5.70
CA THR A 58 -16.14 0.48 -5.24
C THR A 58 -16.81 -0.64 -4.45
N SER A 59 -16.71 -1.89 -4.92
CA SER A 59 -17.29 -3.03 -4.19
C SER A 59 -16.65 -3.24 -2.82
N LEU A 60 -15.33 -3.06 -2.72
CA LEU A 60 -14.59 -3.18 -1.46
C LEU A 60 -14.98 -2.04 -0.49
N GLY A 61 -15.05 -0.80 -0.97
CA GLY A 61 -15.37 0.34 -0.12
C GLY A 61 -16.82 0.35 0.36
N ASN A 62 -17.76 -0.10 -0.48
CA ASN A 62 -19.17 -0.30 -0.08
C ASN A 62 -19.35 -1.33 1.03
N ALA A 63 -18.39 -2.23 1.24
CA ALA A 63 -18.42 -3.18 2.35
C ALA A 63 -17.97 -2.54 3.68
N VAL A 64 -17.15 -1.48 3.63
CA VAL A 64 -16.61 -0.77 4.80
C VAL A 64 -17.49 0.42 5.20
N SER A 65 -18.00 1.18 4.23
CA SER A 65 -18.75 2.42 4.47
C SER A 65 -19.97 2.32 5.40
N PRO A 66 -20.69 1.19 5.54
CA PRO A 66 -21.80 1.11 6.49
C PRO A 66 -21.37 1.10 7.97
N SER A 67 -20.11 0.76 8.27
CA SER A 67 -19.60 0.64 9.64
C SER A 67 -18.10 0.97 9.71
N PRO A 68 -17.71 2.22 9.39
CA PRO A 68 -16.30 2.61 9.24
C PRO A 68 -15.52 2.68 10.56
N THR A 69 -16.19 2.49 11.70
CA THR A 69 -15.57 2.48 13.04
C THR A 69 -15.45 1.07 13.62
N GLU A 70 -15.87 0.05 12.87
CA GLU A 70 -15.90 -1.35 13.32
C GLU A 70 -15.01 -2.21 12.44
N PRO A 71 -14.23 -3.15 13.01
CA PRO A 71 -13.34 -3.99 12.22
C PRO A 71 -14.12 -4.88 11.24
N ILE A 72 -13.69 -4.92 9.97
CA ILE A 72 -14.31 -5.71 8.90
C ILE A 72 -13.23 -6.41 8.07
N THR A 73 -13.54 -7.62 7.62
CA THR A 73 -12.76 -8.31 6.57
C THR A 73 -13.69 -8.70 5.45
N THR A 74 -13.40 -8.25 4.22
CA THR A 74 -14.17 -8.64 3.05
C THR A 74 -13.82 -10.07 2.61
N GLN A 75 -14.47 -10.57 1.56
CA GLN A 75 -14.32 -11.96 1.11
C GLN A 75 -12.88 -12.35 0.73
N THR A 76 -12.19 -13.09 1.59
CA THR A 76 -10.75 -13.43 1.44
C THR A 76 -10.42 -14.38 0.29
N ASN A 77 -11.41 -15.08 -0.27
CA ASN A 77 -11.24 -15.95 -1.45
C ASN A 77 -11.47 -15.22 -2.79
N ALA A 78 -11.72 -13.91 -2.77
CA ALA A 78 -11.78 -13.09 -3.98
C ALA A 78 -10.37 -12.66 -4.43
N LYS A 79 -10.23 -12.23 -5.69
CA LYS A 79 -8.94 -11.72 -6.23
C LYS A 79 -8.35 -10.56 -5.42
N TYR A 80 -9.22 -9.76 -4.81
CA TYR A 80 -8.88 -8.64 -3.96
C TYR A 80 -9.76 -8.67 -2.73
N TYR A 81 -9.19 -8.36 -1.57
CA TYR A 81 -9.95 -8.17 -0.35
C TYR A 81 -9.31 -7.09 0.51
N VAL A 82 -10.11 -6.54 1.44
CA VAL A 82 -9.67 -5.54 2.40
C VAL A 82 -9.88 -6.09 3.81
N VAL A 83 -8.87 -5.89 4.65
CA VAL A 83 -9.02 -5.93 6.10
C VAL A 83 -9.06 -4.48 6.59
N HIS A 84 -10.22 -4.05 7.07
CA HIS A 84 -10.41 -2.78 7.77
C HIS A 84 -10.08 -3.02 9.25
N ALA A 85 -8.85 -2.70 9.63
CA ALA A 85 -8.28 -3.02 10.94
C ALA A 85 -8.40 -1.81 11.87
N ILE A 86 -9.50 -1.76 12.62
CA ILE A 86 -9.80 -0.75 13.64
C ILE A 86 -9.66 -1.35 15.04
N ASP A 87 -9.01 -0.63 15.95
CA ASP A 87 -8.99 -0.91 17.38
C ASP A 87 -9.29 0.36 18.21
N ASN A 88 -10.52 0.46 18.69
CA ASN A 88 -11.00 1.58 19.51
C ASN A 88 -10.56 1.51 20.99
N SER A 89 -9.84 0.46 21.41
CA SER A 89 -9.40 0.30 22.79
C SER A 89 -8.21 1.18 23.17
N THR A 90 -7.51 1.74 22.17
CA THR A 90 -6.37 2.63 22.37
C THR A 90 -6.34 3.76 21.33
N ASN A 91 -5.89 4.92 21.79
CA ASN A 91 -5.65 6.10 20.96
C ASN A 91 -4.19 6.23 20.51
N SER A 92 -3.33 5.26 20.86
CA SER A 92 -1.94 5.23 20.40
C SER A 92 -1.83 4.50 19.07
N LYS A 93 -1.00 5.02 18.15
CA LYS A 93 -0.74 4.46 16.82
C LYS A 93 -1.97 4.46 15.91
N LEU A 94 -1.75 4.19 14.63
CA LEU A 94 -2.77 4.27 13.60
C LEU A 94 -3.48 2.94 13.37
N ASP A 95 -4.76 3.06 13.06
CA ASP A 95 -5.54 2.04 12.36
C ASP A 95 -5.18 2.03 10.87
N ALA A 96 -5.64 1.02 10.13
CA ALA A 96 -5.41 0.96 8.69
C ALA A 96 -6.44 0.12 7.95
N ASP A 97 -6.63 0.44 6.68
CA ASP A 97 -7.09 -0.54 5.71
C ASP A 97 -5.90 -1.25 5.10
N ILE A 98 -6.02 -2.56 4.92
CA ILE A 98 -5.01 -3.37 4.24
C ILE A 98 -5.67 -4.02 3.04
N MET A 99 -5.29 -3.58 1.84
CA MET A 99 -5.73 -4.17 0.59
C MET A 99 -4.78 -5.28 0.17
N PHE A 100 -5.33 -6.48 0.04
CA PHE A 100 -4.61 -7.67 -0.39
C PHE A 100 -4.87 -7.94 -1.87
N ILE A 101 -3.82 -8.36 -2.58
CA ILE A 101 -3.89 -8.85 -3.95
C ILE A 101 -3.62 -10.36 -3.90
N ASN A 102 -4.63 -11.18 -4.13
CA ASN A 102 -4.48 -12.64 -4.13
C ASN A 102 -3.80 -13.15 -5.40
N SER A 103 -3.34 -14.40 -5.36
CA SER A 103 -2.51 -15.00 -6.42
C SER A 103 -3.21 -15.13 -7.78
N ASP A 104 -4.54 -15.09 -7.81
CA ASP A 104 -5.38 -15.16 -9.00
C ASP A 104 -5.79 -13.78 -9.55
N ALA A 105 -5.32 -12.70 -8.91
CA ALA A 105 -5.43 -11.36 -9.45
C ALA A 105 -4.53 -11.18 -10.69
N THR A 106 -4.97 -10.31 -11.59
CA THR A 106 -4.31 -10.07 -12.88
C THR A 106 -4.00 -8.60 -13.11
N VAL A 107 -3.98 -7.78 -12.06
CA VAL A 107 -3.55 -6.39 -12.17
C VAL A 107 -2.05 -6.36 -12.44
N ASP A 108 -1.68 -5.64 -13.49
CA ASP A 108 -0.34 -5.66 -14.08
C ASP A 108 0.19 -4.25 -14.40
N HIS A 109 -0.60 -3.23 -14.09
CA HIS A 109 -0.25 -1.83 -14.29
C HIS A 109 -0.62 -0.98 -13.07
N ILE A 110 0.31 -0.15 -12.62
CA ILE A 110 0.16 0.72 -11.44
C ILE A 110 -1.02 1.69 -11.57
N VAL A 111 -1.34 2.13 -12.78
CA VAL A 111 -2.49 3.01 -13.03
C VAL A 111 -3.80 2.27 -12.71
N ASN A 112 -3.89 0.98 -13.02
CA ASN A 112 -5.08 0.17 -12.70
C ASN A 112 -5.18 -0.07 -11.19
N LEU A 113 -4.06 -0.34 -10.52
CA LEU A 113 -4.04 -0.47 -9.07
C LEU A 113 -4.46 0.84 -8.37
N ARG A 114 -3.97 1.99 -8.84
CA ARG A 114 -4.37 3.32 -8.35
C ARG A 114 -5.85 3.60 -8.58
N ARG A 115 -6.43 3.17 -9.71
CA ARG A 115 -7.89 3.26 -9.97
C ARG A 115 -8.70 2.44 -8.97
N ILE A 116 -8.22 1.25 -8.58
CA ILE A 116 -8.88 0.42 -7.56
C ILE A 116 -8.84 1.14 -6.20
N ILE A 117 -7.67 1.62 -5.78
CA ILE A 117 -7.50 2.33 -4.50
C ILE A 117 -8.32 3.62 -4.47
N SER A 118 -8.31 4.40 -5.55
CA SER A 118 -9.09 5.64 -5.68
C SER A 118 -10.60 5.37 -5.55
N ALA A 119 -11.13 4.39 -6.31
CA ALA A 119 -12.54 4.02 -6.22
C ALA A 119 -12.93 3.45 -4.84
N TYR A 120 -11.99 2.76 -4.18
CA TYR A 120 -12.15 2.35 -2.78
C TYR A 120 -12.30 3.56 -1.86
N LEU A 121 -11.38 4.53 -1.90
CA LEU A 121 -11.43 5.73 -1.04
C LEU A 121 -12.69 6.57 -1.26
N THR A 122 -13.14 6.72 -2.51
CA THR A 122 -14.39 7.42 -2.81
C THR A 122 -15.60 6.71 -2.23
N SER A 123 -15.67 5.38 -2.30
CA SER A 123 -16.85 4.62 -1.84
C SER A 123 -16.85 4.33 -0.34
N ALA A 124 -15.68 4.07 0.26
CA ALA A 124 -15.52 3.82 1.69
C ALA A 124 -15.71 5.11 2.50
N TYR A 125 -15.11 6.21 2.03
CA TYR A 125 -14.93 7.42 2.83
C TYR A 125 -15.44 8.69 2.15
N GLY A 126 -15.99 8.63 0.94
CA GLY A 126 -16.60 9.81 0.32
C GLY A 126 -15.60 10.86 -0.17
N TYR A 127 -14.33 10.50 -0.38
CA TYR A 127 -13.36 11.38 -1.04
C TYR A 127 -13.84 11.79 -2.44
N SER A 128 -13.57 13.04 -2.81
CA SER A 128 -13.69 13.47 -4.22
C SER A 128 -12.79 12.59 -5.10
N GLN A 129 -13.17 12.38 -6.36
CA GLN A 129 -12.40 11.54 -7.27
C GLN A 129 -10.96 12.06 -7.43
N SER A 130 -10.77 13.38 -7.51
CA SER A 130 -9.43 14.00 -7.63
C SER A 130 -8.57 13.79 -6.39
N ASP A 131 -9.16 13.93 -5.20
CA ASP A 131 -8.43 13.72 -3.95
C ASP A 131 -8.07 12.24 -3.81
N ALA A 132 -9.00 11.34 -4.12
CA ALA A 132 -8.78 9.89 -4.09
C ALA A 132 -7.69 9.45 -5.09
N ASP A 133 -7.65 10.05 -6.28
CA ASP A 133 -6.59 9.80 -7.28
C ASP A 133 -5.21 10.26 -6.77
N THR A 134 -5.16 11.42 -6.13
CA THR A 134 -3.93 11.95 -5.51
C THR A 134 -3.45 11.04 -4.37
N LEU A 135 -4.35 10.67 -3.46
CA LEU A 135 -4.06 9.78 -2.34
C LEU A 135 -3.59 8.41 -2.83
N ALA A 136 -4.21 7.84 -3.87
CA ALA A 136 -3.80 6.57 -4.44
C ALA A 136 -2.34 6.58 -4.94
N VAL A 137 -1.87 7.70 -5.51
CA VAL A 137 -0.45 7.86 -5.88
C VAL A 137 0.43 7.75 -4.64
N PHE A 138 0.19 8.56 -3.61
CA PHE A 138 1.01 8.56 -2.40
C PHE A 138 0.95 7.25 -1.63
N ILE A 139 -0.21 6.61 -1.53
CA ILE A 139 -0.39 5.29 -0.92
C ILE A 139 0.49 4.25 -1.62
N THR A 140 0.49 4.22 -2.96
CA THR A 140 1.32 3.24 -3.69
C THR A 140 2.81 3.50 -3.47
N VAL A 141 3.26 4.75 -3.47
CA VAL A 141 4.68 5.08 -3.23
C VAL A 141 5.08 4.80 -1.78
N TYR A 142 4.24 5.18 -0.81
CA TYR A 142 4.44 4.86 0.61
C TYR A 142 4.66 3.36 0.84
N ASN A 143 3.83 2.52 0.23
CA ASN A 143 3.94 1.07 0.33
C ASN A 143 5.16 0.51 -0.41
N ALA A 144 5.62 1.15 -1.49
CA ALA A 144 6.85 0.77 -2.17
C ALA A 144 8.10 1.12 -1.34
N VAL A 145 8.14 2.34 -0.78
CA VAL A 145 9.23 2.79 0.11
C VAL A 145 9.36 1.88 1.34
N ASN A 146 8.24 1.35 1.84
CA ASN A 146 8.20 0.51 3.04
C ASN A 146 8.13 -1.00 2.72
N ARG A 147 8.26 -1.42 1.46
CA ARG A 147 8.15 -2.84 1.06
C ARG A 147 9.09 -3.72 1.89
N GLY A 148 8.52 -4.71 2.56
CA GLY A 148 9.24 -5.69 3.38
C GLY A 148 9.78 -5.15 4.71
N LYS A 149 9.62 -3.86 5.00
CA LYS A 149 10.13 -3.20 6.21
C LYS A 149 9.10 -3.26 7.33
N ILE A 150 8.82 -4.47 7.83
CA ILE A 150 7.78 -4.69 8.86
C ILE A 150 7.96 -3.81 10.10
N SER A 151 9.21 -3.51 10.49
CA SER A 151 9.52 -2.60 11.61
C SER A 151 8.98 -1.19 11.39
N SER A 152 9.06 -0.65 10.17
CA SER A 152 8.48 0.66 9.84
C SER A 152 6.98 0.71 10.07
N TYR A 153 6.28 -0.42 9.92
CA TYR A 153 4.85 -0.53 10.23
C TYR A 153 4.65 -0.70 11.75
N GLN A 154 5.42 -1.55 12.41
CA GLN A 154 5.31 -1.78 13.86
C GLN A 154 5.43 -0.50 14.69
N ASP A 155 6.25 0.45 14.25
CA ASP A 155 6.41 1.75 14.92
C ASP A 155 5.18 2.65 14.81
N LYS A 156 4.40 2.51 13.73
CA LYS A 156 3.32 3.44 13.35
C LYS A 156 1.92 2.92 13.62
N TYR A 157 1.70 1.61 13.55
CA TYR A 157 0.37 1.02 13.54
C TYR A 157 0.06 0.15 14.77
N LYS A 158 -1.23 0.07 15.10
CA LYS A 158 -1.75 -0.77 16.18
C LYS A 158 -1.58 -2.25 15.87
N ASP A 159 -1.61 -3.09 16.92
CA ASP A 159 -1.47 -4.54 16.77
C ASP A 159 -2.56 -5.15 15.87
N ALA A 160 -3.77 -4.58 15.87
CA ALA A 160 -4.84 -4.97 14.94
C ALA A 160 -4.41 -4.90 13.47
N VAL A 161 -3.58 -3.93 13.11
CA VAL A 161 -2.99 -3.81 11.77
C VAL A 161 -1.81 -4.78 11.62
N ILE A 162 -0.88 -4.78 12.57
CA ILE A 162 0.37 -5.55 12.49
C ILE A 162 0.11 -7.06 12.37
N ASN A 163 -0.92 -7.57 13.05
CA ASN A 163 -1.28 -9.00 13.02
C ASN A 163 -1.74 -9.49 11.63
N ASN A 164 -2.04 -8.58 10.70
CA ASN A 164 -2.40 -8.89 9.32
C ASN A 164 -1.21 -8.79 8.36
N LEU A 165 -0.06 -8.28 8.82
CA LEU A 165 1.11 -8.04 7.99
C LEU A 165 2.17 -9.12 8.18
N THR A 166 2.94 -9.36 7.11
CA THR A 166 4.12 -10.23 7.14
C THR A 166 5.31 -9.49 6.57
N SER A 167 6.53 -9.83 7.01
CA SER A 167 7.75 -9.29 6.39
C SER A 167 7.78 -9.52 4.88
N ASP A 168 7.28 -10.67 4.45
CA ASP A 168 7.40 -11.09 3.06
C ASP A 168 6.40 -10.36 2.16
N ASN A 169 5.25 -9.91 2.67
CA ASN A 169 4.18 -9.32 1.86
C ASN A 169 3.79 -7.88 2.23
N CYS A 170 4.28 -7.32 3.35
CA CYS A 170 3.96 -5.94 3.73
C CYS A 170 4.46 -4.94 2.69
N GLY A 171 3.59 -4.00 2.30
CA GLY A 171 3.86 -3.00 1.28
C GLY A 171 3.55 -3.47 -0.15
N LEU A 172 4.18 -2.81 -1.12
CA LEU A 172 3.93 -3.03 -2.55
C LEU A 172 5.26 -3.13 -3.31
N SER A 173 5.45 -4.17 -4.11
CA SER A 173 6.65 -4.27 -4.97
C SER A 173 6.60 -3.19 -6.08
N ILE A 174 7.75 -2.71 -6.53
CA ILE A 174 7.82 -1.87 -7.74
C ILE A 174 7.58 -2.69 -9.02
N ASN A 175 7.73 -4.01 -8.96
CA ASN A 175 7.53 -4.90 -10.10
C ASN A 175 6.14 -5.56 -10.05
N TYR A 176 5.34 -5.35 -11.10
CA TYR A 176 4.00 -5.91 -11.21
C TYR A 176 3.93 -7.43 -11.04
N SER A 177 4.98 -8.15 -11.46
CA SER A 177 5.01 -9.62 -11.37
C SER A 177 5.01 -10.14 -9.93
N ASP A 178 5.37 -9.29 -8.97
CA ASP A 178 5.36 -9.61 -7.54
C ASP A 178 4.13 -9.08 -6.81
N TRP A 179 3.08 -8.63 -7.50
CA TRP A 179 1.85 -8.20 -6.83
C TRP A 179 0.94 -9.37 -6.45
N PRO A 180 0.60 -10.31 -7.35
CA PRO A 180 -0.34 -11.38 -7.03
C PRO A 180 0.19 -12.30 -5.92
N GLY A 181 -0.56 -12.40 -4.82
CA GLY A 181 -0.26 -13.24 -3.67
C GLY A 181 0.84 -12.71 -2.74
N LYS A 182 1.39 -11.52 -3.03
CA LYS A 182 2.58 -10.98 -2.35
C LYS A 182 2.48 -9.50 -1.98
N SER A 183 1.29 -8.91 -2.03
CA SER A 183 1.05 -7.50 -1.68
C SER A 183 0.05 -7.35 -0.55
N GLN A 184 0.43 -6.56 0.46
CA GLN A 184 -0.40 -6.08 1.56
C GLN A 184 -0.28 -4.56 1.60
N ILE A 185 -1.13 -3.88 0.83
CA ILE A 185 -1.07 -2.43 0.64
C ILE A 185 -1.77 -1.76 1.82
N VAL A 186 -1.01 -1.03 2.62
CA VAL A 186 -1.49 -0.38 3.84
C VAL A 186 -1.92 1.05 3.53
N ILE A 187 -3.15 1.39 3.92
CA ILE A 187 -3.73 2.73 3.86
C ILE A 187 -3.89 3.20 5.32
N PRO A 188 -3.03 4.09 5.82
CA PRO A 188 -3.14 4.55 7.20
C PRO A 188 -4.38 5.40 7.41
N LEU A 189 -5.11 5.13 8.49
CA LEU A 189 -6.33 5.84 8.85
C LEU A 189 -6.06 6.77 10.04
N TYR A 190 -6.60 7.99 9.97
CA TYR A 190 -6.53 9.00 11.02
C TYR A 190 -7.87 9.17 11.74
N ASP A 191 -8.93 9.61 11.05
CA ASP A 191 -10.28 9.73 11.61
C ASP A 191 -11.35 9.23 10.63
N VAL A 192 -11.82 8.01 10.88
CA VAL A 192 -12.86 7.34 10.09
C VAL A 192 -14.29 7.73 10.49
N SER A 193 -14.47 8.43 11.62
CA SER A 193 -15.80 8.65 12.20
C SER A 193 -16.67 9.61 11.38
N LYS A 194 -16.04 10.53 10.66
CA LYS A 194 -16.72 11.52 9.82
C LYS A 194 -16.68 11.18 8.33
N GLY A 195 -15.72 10.33 7.92
CA GLY A 195 -15.35 10.20 6.52
C GLY A 195 -14.81 11.50 5.93
N GLY A 196 -14.54 11.48 4.63
CA GLY A 196 -14.08 12.62 3.86
C GLY A 196 -12.60 12.93 4.07
N LEU A 197 -12.25 14.20 3.90
CA LEU A 197 -10.90 14.72 4.13
C LEU A 197 -10.44 14.38 5.56
N SER A 198 -9.15 14.11 5.73
CA SER A 198 -8.55 13.62 6.99
C SER A 198 -8.90 12.17 7.41
N THR A 199 -9.63 11.38 6.59
CA THR A 199 -9.81 9.96 6.93
C THR A 199 -8.51 9.17 6.80
N VAL A 200 -7.76 9.41 5.73
CA VAL A 200 -6.41 8.87 5.52
C VAL A 200 -5.40 9.79 6.20
N ASP A 201 -4.43 9.22 6.91
CA ASP A 201 -3.31 10.00 7.47
C ASP A 201 -2.36 10.45 6.35
N THR A 202 -2.59 11.67 5.86
CA THR A 202 -1.79 12.28 4.80
C THR A 202 -0.35 12.54 5.23
N SER A 203 -0.08 12.72 6.54
CA SER A 203 1.28 12.97 7.05
C SER A 203 2.16 11.73 6.95
N VAL A 204 1.61 10.54 7.19
CA VAL A 204 2.34 9.28 7.07
C VAL A 204 2.64 8.93 5.61
N ILE A 205 1.65 9.03 4.72
CA ILE A 205 1.86 8.65 3.31
C ILE A 205 2.68 9.67 2.51
N SER A 206 2.94 10.86 3.07
CA SER A 206 3.76 11.90 2.43
C SER A 206 4.90 12.37 3.32
N ASP A 207 5.46 11.45 4.12
CA ASP A 207 6.69 11.71 4.86
C ASP A 207 7.86 12.07 3.93
N SER A 208 8.96 12.55 4.50
CA SER A 208 10.10 13.04 3.71
C SER A 208 10.65 11.98 2.77
N LYS A 209 10.71 10.71 3.20
CA LYS A 209 11.23 9.60 2.38
C LYS A 209 10.33 9.35 1.17
N VAL A 210 9.01 9.40 1.37
CA VAL A 210 8.06 9.29 0.26
C VAL A 210 8.22 10.44 -0.72
N VAL A 211 8.20 11.68 -0.22
CA VAL A 211 8.32 12.87 -1.07
C VAL A 211 9.64 12.90 -1.85
N GLU A 212 10.75 12.55 -1.21
CA GLU A 212 12.07 12.43 -1.83
C GLU A 212 12.06 11.39 -2.96
N SER A 213 11.49 10.21 -2.73
CA SER A 213 11.39 9.17 -3.74
C SER A 213 10.57 9.55 -4.98
N MET A 214 9.60 10.46 -4.82
CA MET A 214 8.78 11.00 -5.92
C MET A 214 9.47 12.13 -6.70
N GLN A 215 10.49 12.76 -6.13
CA GLN A 215 11.26 13.84 -6.77
C GLN A 215 12.30 13.30 -7.75
N THR A 216 12.66 12.04 -7.62
CA THR A 216 13.68 11.37 -8.42
C THR A 216 13.10 10.55 -9.58
N ASP A 217 11.77 10.47 -9.69
CA ASP A 217 11.00 9.82 -10.77
C ASP A 217 10.92 10.70 -12.04
N ASP A 218 10.75 10.07 -13.22
CA ASP A 218 10.59 10.77 -14.50
C ASP A 218 9.27 11.55 -14.51
N GLY A 219 9.36 12.87 -14.74
CA GLY A 219 8.22 13.79 -14.57
C GLY A 219 8.00 14.26 -13.12
N LYS A 220 8.77 13.75 -12.16
CA LYS A 220 8.88 14.19 -10.77
C LYS A 220 7.55 14.29 -10.03
N ASN A 221 6.46 13.65 -10.48
CA ASN A 221 5.12 13.70 -9.86
C ASN A 221 4.72 15.10 -9.31
N ILE A 222 5.05 16.17 -10.04
CA ILE A 222 4.95 17.54 -9.52
C ILE A 222 3.50 17.89 -9.20
N ASP A 223 2.59 17.50 -10.08
CA ASP A 223 1.17 17.85 -9.95
C ASP A 223 0.55 17.13 -8.75
N SER A 224 0.76 15.83 -8.58
CA SER A 224 0.30 15.10 -7.39
C SER A 224 0.86 15.68 -6.08
N ARG A 225 2.12 16.16 -6.07
CA ARG A 225 2.66 16.82 -4.87
C ARG A 225 1.99 18.17 -4.57
N LYS A 226 1.66 18.96 -5.59
CA LYS A 226 0.90 20.20 -5.40
C LYS A 226 -0.50 19.90 -4.89
N GLU A 227 -1.16 18.90 -5.47
CA GLU A 227 -2.49 18.44 -5.05
C GLU A 227 -2.48 17.93 -3.60
N MET A 228 -1.43 17.21 -3.18
CA MET A 228 -1.27 16.80 -1.78
C MET A 228 -1.10 17.99 -0.83
N VAL A 229 -0.40 19.04 -1.25
CA VAL A 229 -0.31 20.28 -0.45
C VAL A 229 -1.68 20.93 -0.31
N ASP A 230 -2.44 21.04 -1.40
CA ASP A 230 -3.82 21.57 -1.37
C ASP A 230 -4.75 20.73 -0.46
N ILE A 231 -4.67 19.40 -0.53
CA ILE A 231 -5.41 18.49 0.37
C ILE A 231 -5.06 18.82 1.83
N LYS A 232 -3.77 18.91 2.17
CA LYS A 232 -3.35 19.22 3.55
C LYS A 232 -3.78 20.61 4.02
N GLU A 233 -3.76 21.61 3.14
CA GLU A 233 -4.25 22.96 3.46
C GLU A 233 -5.77 22.96 3.75
N ARG A 234 -6.54 22.20 2.97
CA ARG A 234 -7.97 21.99 3.22
C ARG A 234 -8.23 21.23 4.51
N GLU A 235 -7.49 20.15 4.78
CA GLU A 235 -7.55 19.39 6.04
C GLU A 235 -7.28 20.28 7.26
N ALA A 236 -6.24 21.12 7.20
CA ALA A 236 -5.91 22.06 8.28
C ALA A 236 -7.00 23.13 8.48
N THR A 237 -7.61 23.60 7.39
CA THR A 237 -8.70 24.57 7.43
C THR A 237 -9.94 23.96 8.08
N GLU A 238 -10.34 22.74 7.68
CA GLU A 238 -11.48 22.02 8.25
C GLU A 238 -11.26 21.68 9.73
N ALA A 239 -10.06 21.24 10.10
CA ALA A 239 -9.70 20.98 11.48
C ALA A 239 -9.82 22.25 12.35
N SER A 240 -9.35 23.39 11.84
CA SER A 240 -9.44 24.68 12.53
C SER A 240 -10.89 25.14 12.70
N GLN A 241 -11.73 24.99 11.67
CA GLN A 241 -13.16 25.31 11.73
C GLN A 241 -13.89 24.41 12.74
N ASN A 242 -13.65 23.10 12.67
CA ASN A 242 -14.23 22.12 13.61
C ASN A 242 -13.85 22.42 15.06
N ALA A 243 -12.60 22.83 15.32
CA ALA A 243 -12.15 23.22 16.65
C ALA A 243 -12.87 24.49 17.14
N GLN A 244 -13.00 25.51 16.29
CA GLN A 244 -13.72 26.75 16.63
C GLN A 244 -15.20 26.48 16.94
N ASP A 245 -15.86 25.65 16.15
CA ASP A 245 -17.28 25.35 16.36
C ASP A 245 -17.51 24.48 17.60
N SER A 246 -16.58 23.57 17.90
CA SER A 246 -16.61 22.80 19.15
C SER A 246 -16.41 23.70 20.38
N GLN A 247 -15.54 24.70 20.29
CA GLN A 247 -15.35 25.69 21.37
C GLN A 247 -16.60 26.54 21.58
N LYS A 248 -17.24 27.03 20.52
CA LYS A 248 -18.50 27.81 20.64
C LYS A 248 -19.58 26.99 21.33
N LYS A 249 -19.80 25.75 20.90
CA LYS A 249 -20.77 24.84 21.53
C LYS A 249 -20.47 24.61 23.01
N ALA A 250 -19.21 24.38 23.36
CA ALA A 250 -18.81 24.17 24.75
C ALA A 250 -19.05 25.41 25.64
N VAL A 251 -18.93 26.62 25.09
CA VAL A 251 -19.22 27.88 25.82
C VAL A 251 -20.73 28.11 25.94
N GLU A 252 -21.52 27.74 24.92
CA GLU A 252 -22.99 27.83 24.97
C GLU A 252 -23.64 26.78 25.90
N GLU A 253 -22.98 25.65 26.10
CA GLU A 253 -23.42 24.55 26.98
C GLU A 253 -22.93 24.69 28.44
N GLN A 254 -22.09 25.69 28.77
CA GLN A 254 -21.73 26.01 30.14
C GLN A 254 -22.84 26.85 30.81
N PRO A 255 -23.52 26.34 31.86
CA PRO A 255 -24.62 27.05 32.54
C PRO A 255 -24.17 28.24 33.40
#